data_AF-A0A4R6JAL9-F1
#
_entry.id   AF-A0A4R6JAL9-F1
#
_cell.length_a   1.000
_cell.length_b   1.000
_cell.length_c   1.000
_cell.angle_alpha   90.00
_cell.angle_beta   90.00
_cell.angle_gamma   90.00
#
_symmetry.space_group_name_H-M   'P 1'
#
loop_
_entity.id
_entity.type
_entity.pdbx_description
1 polymer ?
#
loop_
_entity_poly.entity_id
_entity_poly.type
_entity_poly.pdbx_seq_one_letter_code
_entity_poly.pdbx_strand_id
1 'polypeptide(L)'
;MTPLTEILAISSTTIAAISATISAISAANSRRSARASETALRETREQRQADNARRELNTIGDIYDQATELIRALAVDLYRDPASVEQRRERLRRQMIVAGISAPGVQHLLSATGPLTEDQIEAVRADLTKRSASLHRVITGTSER
;
A
#
# COMPACT_ATOMS: atom_id res chain seq x y z
N MET A 1 -78.26 5.39 -1.00
CA MET A 1 -77.15 4.46 -0.70
C MET A 1 -75.90 4.98 -1.38
N THR A 2 -74.78 5.01 -0.62
CA THR A 2 -73.36 5.02 -1.07
C THR A 2 -72.80 6.16 -1.95
N PRO A 3 -72.66 7.40 -1.45
CA PRO A 3 -71.62 8.34 -1.93
C PRO A 3 -70.38 8.44 -1.01
N LEU A 4 -70.48 7.98 0.25
CA LEU A 4 -69.38 8.07 1.23
C LEU A 4 -68.23 7.11 0.92
N THR A 5 -68.49 5.97 0.28
CA THR A 5 -67.47 4.94 -0.01
C THR A 5 -66.54 5.29 -1.17
N GLU A 6 -67.02 6.02 -2.19
CA GLU A 6 -66.18 6.43 -3.34
C GLU A 6 -65.21 7.56 -2.97
N ILE A 7 -65.64 8.55 -2.18
CA ILE A 7 -64.77 9.64 -1.73
C ILE A 7 -63.65 9.10 -0.82
N LEU A 8 -63.97 8.14 0.06
CA LEU A 8 -62.98 7.48 0.91
C LEU A 8 -61.98 6.62 0.09
N ALA A 9 -62.43 5.95 -0.97
CA ALA A 9 -61.57 5.18 -1.85
C ALA A 9 -60.61 6.07 -2.68
N ILE A 10 -61.09 7.21 -3.19
CA ILE A 10 -60.27 8.20 -3.92
C ILE A 10 -59.25 8.85 -2.99
N SER A 11 -59.66 9.23 -1.78
CA SER A 11 -58.77 9.83 -0.77
C SER A 11 -57.66 8.85 -0.35
N SER A 12 -58.03 7.59 -0.08
CA SER A 12 -57.11 6.52 0.32
C SER A 12 -56.11 6.16 -0.78
N THR A 13 -56.56 6.03 -2.03
CA THR A 13 -55.69 5.75 -3.18
C THR A 13 -54.73 6.90 -3.49
N THR A 14 -55.17 8.15 -3.34
CA THR A 14 -54.31 9.33 -3.53
C THR A 14 -53.23 9.41 -2.45
N ILE A 15 -53.59 9.17 -1.18
CA ILE A 15 -52.62 9.14 -0.06
C ILE A 15 -51.64 7.97 -0.21
N ALA A 16 -52.11 6.79 -0.64
CA ALA A 16 -51.25 5.64 -0.92
C ALA A 16 -50.28 5.92 -2.08
N ALA A 17 -50.74 6.58 -3.15
CA ALA A 17 -49.91 6.97 -4.28
C ALA A 17 -48.83 8.01 -3.90
N ILE A 18 -49.19 9.03 -3.11
CA ILE A 18 -48.24 10.03 -2.59
C ILE A 18 -47.21 9.36 -1.68
N SER A 19 -47.64 8.49 -0.77
CA SER A 19 -46.75 7.77 0.16
C SER A 19 -45.80 6.82 -0.57
N ALA A 20 -46.28 6.13 -1.60
CA ALA A 20 -45.47 5.28 -2.46
C ALA A 20 -44.42 6.10 -3.24
N THR A 21 -44.80 7.28 -3.74
CA THR A 21 -43.89 8.18 -4.46
C THR A 21 -42.78 8.72 -3.54
N ILE A 22 -43.13 9.16 -2.33
CA ILE A 22 -42.16 9.62 -1.32
C ILE A 22 -41.21 8.47 -0.93
N SER A 23 -41.74 7.26 -0.75
CA SER A 23 -40.95 6.08 -0.43
C SER A 23 -39.99 5.69 -1.56
N ALA A 24 -40.43 5.79 -2.82
CA ALA A 24 -39.60 5.54 -3.99
C ALA A 24 -38.46 6.57 -4.13
N ILE A 25 -38.74 7.85 -3.93
CA ILE A 25 -37.73 8.93 -3.95
C ILE A 25 -36.73 8.75 -2.80
N SER A 26 -37.22 8.43 -1.60
CA SER A 26 -36.37 8.15 -0.43
C SER A 26 -35.45 6.95 -0.67
N ALA A 27 -35.99 5.86 -1.22
CA ALA A 27 -35.20 4.68 -1.58
C ALA A 27 -34.15 4.98 -2.67
N ALA A 28 -34.49 5.81 -3.68
CA ALA A 28 -33.55 6.23 -4.71
C ALA A 28 -32.41 7.09 -4.15
N ASN A 29 -32.72 8.06 -3.27
CA ASN A 29 -31.73 8.89 -2.60
C ASN A 29 -30.82 8.07 -1.67
N SER A 30 -31.40 7.12 -0.92
CA SER A 30 -30.65 6.22 -0.05
C SER A 30 -29.68 5.34 -0.84
N ARG A 31 -30.11 4.78 -1.98
CA ARG A 31 -29.23 4.03 -2.90
C ARG A 31 -28.13 4.91 -3.50
N ARG A 32 -28.45 6.15 -3.88
CA ARG A 32 -27.45 7.09 -4.42
C ARG A 32 -26.41 7.47 -3.37
N SER A 33 -26.85 7.71 -2.13
CA SER A 33 -25.97 7.98 -0.98
C SER A 33 -25.08 6.78 -0.62
N ALA A 34 -25.63 5.57 -0.64
CA ALA A 34 -24.88 4.34 -0.41
C ALA A 34 -23.77 4.15 -1.46
N ARG A 35 -24.08 4.37 -2.75
CA ARG A 35 -23.08 4.31 -3.84
C ARG A 35 -22.00 5.38 -3.71
N ALA A 36 -22.36 6.60 -3.33
CA ALA A 36 -21.40 7.67 -3.11
C ALA A 36 -20.45 7.34 -1.95
N SER A 37 -20.99 6.81 -0.85
CA SER A 37 -20.20 6.34 0.30
C SER A 37 -19.26 5.19 -0.08
N GLU A 38 -19.74 4.22 -0.86
CA GLU A 38 -18.93 3.11 -1.36
C GLU A 38 -17.79 3.60 -2.25
N THR A 39 -18.07 4.57 -3.12
CA THR A 39 -17.07 5.20 -4.00
C THR A 39 -16.01 5.94 -3.17
N ALA A 40 -16.43 6.75 -2.20
CA ALA A 40 -15.51 7.48 -1.32
C ALA A 40 -14.65 6.54 -0.46
N LEU A 41 -15.22 5.43 0.03
CA LEU A 41 -14.48 4.41 0.76
C LEU A 41 -13.45 3.71 -0.13
N ARG A 42 -13.81 3.44 -1.39
CA ARG A 42 -12.90 2.86 -2.37
C ARG A 42 -11.74 3.81 -2.70
N GLU A 43 -12.02 5.07 -3.00
CA GLU A 43 -11.00 6.09 -3.25
C GLU A 43 -10.07 6.26 -2.04
N THR A 44 -10.62 6.28 -0.83
CA THR A 44 -9.82 6.36 0.41
C THR A 44 -8.91 5.14 0.58
N ARG A 45 -9.38 3.94 0.22
CA ARG A 45 -8.57 2.71 0.27
C ARG A 45 -7.44 2.76 -0.75
N GLU A 46 -7.73 3.17 -1.98
CA GLU A 46 -6.75 3.31 -3.07
C GLU A 46 -5.68 4.35 -2.70
N GLN A 47 -6.07 5.50 -2.15
CA GLN A 47 -5.13 6.53 -1.65
C GLN A 47 -4.25 6.00 -0.53
N ARG A 48 -4.84 5.34 0.49
CA ARG A 48 -4.06 4.74 1.59
C ARG A 48 -3.07 3.69 1.09
N GLN A 49 -3.45 2.91 0.09
CA GLN A 49 -2.58 1.92 -0.51
C GLN A 49 -1.39 2.58 -1.23
N ALA A 50 -1.63 3.63 -2.02
CA ALA A 50 -0.58 4.39 -2.68
C ALA A 50 0.36 5.08 -1.67
N ASP A 51 -0.17 5.67 -0.60
CA ASP A 51 0.64 6.33 0.42
C ASP A 51 1.47 5.36 1.27
N ASN A 52 0.93 4.17 1.53
CA ASN A 52 1.71 3.10 2.16
C ASN A 52 2.83 2.62 1.21
N ALA A 53 2.53 2.42 -0.08
CA ALA A 53 3.52 2.02 -1.08
C ALA A 53 4.65 3.06 -1.22
N ARG A 54 4.32 4.36 -1.23
CA ARG A 54 5.31 5.46 -1.24
C ARG A 54 6.22 5.43 -0.03
N ARG A 55 5.65 5.23 1.16
CA ARG A 55 6.42 5.11 2.41
C ARG A 55 7.36 3.91 2.36
N GLU A 56 6.87 2.75 1.89
CA GLU A 56 7.71 1.56 1.74
C GLU A 56 8.83 1.77 0.69
N LEU A 57 8.56 2.51 -0.39
CA LEU A 57 9.55 2.83 -1.42
C LEU A 57 10.68 3.71 -0.87
N ASN A 58 10.35 4.70 -0.05
CA ASN A 58 11.36 5.52 0.65
C ASN A 58 12.22 4.66 1.58
N THR A 59 11.60 3.75 2.33
CA THR A 59 12.32 2.81 3.21
C THR A 59 13.27 1.90 2.43
N ILE A 60 12.88 1.46 1.23
CA ILE A 60 13.77 0.68 0.35
C ILE A 60 14.97 1.52 -0.10
N GLY A 61 14.76 2.80 -0.41
CA GLY A 61 15.84 3.75 -0.70
C GLY A 61 16.86 3.80 0.44
N ASP A 62 16.39 4.00 1.68
CA ASP A 62 17.26 4.02 2.85
C ASP A 62 18.04 2.70 3.04
N ILE A 63 17.40 1.56 2.76
CA ILE A 63 18.05 0.24 2.82
C ILE A 63 19.11 0.10 1.74
N TYR A 64 18.83 0.58 0.52
CA TYR A 64 19.78 0.56 -0.59
C TYR A 64 21.04 1.37 -0.27
N ASP A 65 20.87 2.57 0.29
CA ASP A 65 21.99 3.43 0.68
C ASP A 65 22.82 2.76 1.79
N GLN A 66 22.18 2.20 2.82
CA GLN A 66 22.88 1.49 3.90
C GLN A 66 23.57 0.20 3.42
N ALA A 67 22.97 -0.53 2.47
CA ALA A 67 23.58 -1.69 1.85
C ALA A 67 24.84 -1.28 1.07
N THR A 68 24.76 -0.19 0.31
CA THR A 68 25.89 0.36 -0.44
C THR A 68 27.02 0.85 0.48
N GLU A 69 26.67 1.54 1.58
CA GLU A 69 27.63 1.93 2.62
C GLU A 69 28.35 0.72 3.22
N LEU A 70 27.63 -0.37 3.51
CA LEU A 70 28.21 -1.58 4.07
C LEU A 70 29.10 -2.31 3.04
N ILE A 71 28.68 -2.43 1.79
CA ILE A 71 29.49 -3.00 0.70
C ILE A 71 30.82 -2.25 0.59
N ARG A 72 30.78 -0.91 0.61
CA ARG A 72 31.98 -0.08 0.58
C ARG A 72 32.86 -0.28 1.81
N ALA A 73 32.27 -0.34 2.99
CA ALA A 73 33.01 -0.55 4.24
C ALA A 73 33.67 -1.94 4.29
N LEU A 74 33.01 -2.98 3.78
CA LEU A 74 33.59 -4.32 3.64
C LEU A 74 34.80 -4.33 2.70
N ALA A 75 34.78 -3.52 1.64
CA ALA A 75 35.88 -3.43 0.68
C ALA A 75 37.08 -2.62 1.22
N VAL A 76 36.84 -1.56 1.99
CA VAL A 76 37.88 -0.57 2.35
C VAL A 76 38.30 -0.66 3.81
N ASP A 77 37.33 -0.78 4.73
CA ASP A 77 37.54 -0.55 6.15
C ASP A 77 37.69 -1.85 6.95
N LEU A 78 37.34 -3.01 6.38
CA LEU A 78 37.29 -4.29 7.09
C LEU A 78 38.54 -4.62 7.92
N TYR A 79 39.74 -4.40 7.36
CA TYR A 79 40.99 -4.72 8.04
C TYR A 79 41.52 -3.58 8.93
N ARG A 80 41.13 -2.33 8.63
CA ARG A 80 41.64 -1.13 9.32
C ARG A 80 40.76 -0.73 10.50
N ASP A 81 39.45 -0.86 10.34
CA ASP A 81 38.42 -0.47 11.30
C ASP A 81 37.21 -1.43 11.22
N PRO A 82 37.34 -2.65 11.77
CA PRO A 82 36.26 -3.63 11.75
C PRO A 82 35.02 -3.20 12.56
N ALA A 83 35.18 -2.33 13.56
CA ALA A 83 34.07 -1.83 14.37
C ALA A 83 33.12 -0.96 13.55
N SER A 84 33.67 -0.13 12.65
CA SER A 84 32.92 0.70 11.72
C SER A 84 32.12 -0.11 10.69
N VAL A 85 32.62 -1.27 10.26
CA VAL A 85 31.88 -2.24 9.43
C VAL A 85 30.70 -2.83 10.21
N GLU A 86 30.93 -3.27 11.46
CA GLU A 86 29.87 -3.88 12.27
C GLU A 86 28.78 -2.87 12.63
N GLN A 87 29.12 -1.61 12.87
CA GLN A 87 28.14 -0.54 13.08
C GLN A 87 27.21 -0.37 11.86
N ARG A 88 27.75 -0.42 10.65
CA ARG A 88 26.95 -0.35 9.40
C ARG A 88 26.11 -1.61 9.20
N ARG A 89 26.67 -2.79 9.49
CA ARG A 89 25.94 -4.07 9.46
C ARG A 89 24.73 -4.03 10.37
N GLU A 90 24.93 -3.57 11.61
CA GLU A 90 23.86 -3.47 12.59
C GLU A 90 22.83 -2.39 12.23
N ARG A 91 23.27 -1.25 11.67
CA ARG A 91 22.36 -0.22 11.14
C ARG A 91 21.44 -0.80 10.05
N LEU A 92 22.02 -1.49 9.06
CA LEU A 92 21.28 -2.15 7.99
C LEU A 92 20.32 -3.22 8.53
N ARG A 93 20.78 -4.04 9.48
CA ARG A 93 19.95 -5.06 10.14
C ARG A 93 18.73 -4.45 10.81
N ARG A 94 18.91 -3.38 11.60
CA ARG A 94 17.78 -2.68 12.23
C ARG A 94 16.82 -2.09 11.21
N GLN A 95 17.34 -1.48 10.14
CA GLN A 95 16.50 -0.92 9.09
C GLN A 95 15.65 -2.00 8.41
N MET A 96 16.23 -3.17 8.12
CA MET A 96 15.49 -4.30 7.56
C MET A 96 14.39 -4.81 8.50
N ILE A 97 14.69 -4.92 9.80
CA ILE A 97 13.71 -5.35 10.82
C ILE A 97 12.55 -4.36 10.91
N VAL A 98 12.84 -3.05 11.01
CA VAL A 98 11.82 -1.99 11.07
C VAL A 98 10.96 -1.98 9.82
N ALA A 99 11.57 -2.21 8.65
CA ALA A 99 10.87 -2.27 7.38
C ALA A 99 10.07 -3.58 7.17
N GLY A 100 10.32 -4.61 7.97
CA GLY A 100 9.76 -5.95 7.75
C GLY A 100 10.20 -6.56 6.40
N ILE A 101 11.36 -6.15 5.87
CA ILE A 101 11.86 -6.59 4.57
C ILE A 101 12.75 -7.81 4.77
N SER A 102 12.48 -8.84 3.97
CA SER A 102 13.33 -10.03 3.84
C SER A 102 13.80 -10.14 2.40
N ALA A 103 15.08 -9.89 2.16
CA ALA A 103 15.72 -9.93 0.86
C ALA A 103 16.96 -10.83 0.95
N PRO A 104 16.99 -12.00 0.27
CA PRO A 104 18.07 -12.96 0.37
C PRO A 104 19.46 -12.38 0.12
N GLY A 105 19.62 -11.52 -0.90
CA GLY A 105 20.88 -10.85 -1.20
C GLY A 105 21.34 -9.95 -0.05
N VAL A 106 20.41 -9.22 0.58
CA VAL A 106 20.74 -8.36 1.73
C VAL A 106 21.07 -9.19 2.97
N GLN A 107 20.42 -10.34 3.17
CA GLN A 107 20.79 -11.28 4.25
C GLN A 107 22.20 -11.84 4.05
N HIS A 108 22.57 -12.16 2.81
CA HIS A 108 23.92 -12.60 2.46
C HIS A 108 24.96 -11.50 2.70
N LEU A 109 24.63 -10.24 2.36
CA LEU A 109 25.43 -9.08 2.70
C LEU A 109 25.62 -8.94 4.24
N LEU A 110 24.55 -9.13 5.02
CA LEU A 110 24.60 -9.06 6.47
C LEU A 110 25.42 -10.18 7.12
N SER A 111 25.68 -11.29 6.43
CA SER A 111 26.55 -12.37 6.91
C SER A 111 27.95 -12.35 6.30
N ALA A 112 28.21 -11.47 5.33
CA ALA A 112 29.51 -11.38 4.64
C ALA A 112 30.65 -11.05 5.63
N THR A 113 31.70 -11.86 5.59
CA THR A 113 32.92 -11.69 6.41
C THR A 113 34.06 -11.01 5.65
N GLY A 114 33.86 -10.72 4.35
CA GLY A 114 34.84 -10.16 3.45
C GLY A 114 34.21 -9.29 2.36
N PRO A 115 35.03 -8.71 1.48
CA PRO A 115 34.55 -8.03 0.28
C PRO A 115 33.67 -8.96 -0.57
N LEU A 116 32.60 -8.41 -1.13
CA LEU A 116 31.69 -9.16 -2.00
C LEU A 116 32.21 -9.20 -3.44
N THR A 117 31.84 -10.26 -4.15
CA THR A 117 32.03 -10.33 -5.61
C THR A 117 30.96 -9.49 -6.32
N GLU A 118 31.21 -9.14 -7.59
CA GLU A 118 30.24 -8.39 -8.40
C GLU A 118 28.88 -9.13 -8.50
N ASP A 119 28.89 -10.45 -8.68
CA ASP A 119 27.68 -11.26 -8.72
C ASP A 119 26.84 -11.15 -7.43
N GLN A 120 27.51 -11.08 -6.27
CA GLN A 120 26.84 -10.93 -4.97
C GLN A 120 26.27 -9.52 -4.80
N ILE A 121 26.99 -8.50 -5.28
CA ILE A 121 26.50 -7.11 -5.29
C ILE A 121 25.28 -6.99 -6.21
N GLU A 122 25.31 -7.63 -7.38
CA GLU A 122 24.16 -7.64 -8.27
C GLU A 122 22.97 -8.40 -7.71
N ALA A 123 23.17 -9.49 -6.95
CA ALA A 123 22.07 -10.15 -6.25
C ALA A 123 21.36 -9.21 -5.25
N VAL A 124 22.13 -8.39 -4.51
CA VAL A 124 21.56 -7.37 -3.60
C VAL A 124 20.77 -6.33 -4.38
N ARG A 125 21.33 -5.81 -5.49
CA ARG A 125 20.67 -4.82 -6.35
C ARG A 125 19.40 -5.37 -6.98
N ALA A 126 19.43 -6.60 -7.47
CA ALA A 126 18.31 -7.27 -8.10
C ALA A 126 17.13 -7.44 -7.13
N ASP A 127 17.38 -7.86 -5.89
CA ASP A 127 16.34 -8.00 -4.87
C ASP A 127 15.65 -6.67 -4.55
N LEU A 128 16.44 -5.62 -4.33
CA LEU A 128 15.91 -4.29 -4.02
C LEU A 128 15.18 -3.66 -5.21
N THR A 129 15.69 -3.86 -6.42
CA THR A 129 15.07 -3.40 -7.67
C THR A 129 13.75 -4.10 -7.95
N LYS A 130 13.68 -5.42 -7.76
CA LYS A 130 12.45 -6.19 -7.91
C LYS A 130 11.37 -5.71 -6.95
N ARG A 131 11.75 -5.46 -5.69
CA ARG A 131 10.84 -4.95 -4.66
C ARG A 131 10.37 -3.53 -4.99
N SER A 132 11.27 -2.63 -5.37
CA SER A 132 10.91 -1.24 -5.72
C SER A 132 10.00 -1.19 -6.95
N ALA A 133 10.26 -2.01 -7.98
CA ALA A 133 9.41 -2.14 -9.16
C ALA A 133 8.00 -2.62 -8.79
N SER A 134 7.87 -3.58 -7.87
CA SER A 134 6.58 -4.05 -7.38
C SER A 134 5.78 -2.93 -6.71
N LEU A 135 6.41 -2.10 -5.88
CA LEU A 135 5.74 -0.97 -5.23
C LEU A 135 5.40 0.15 -6.20
N HIS A 136 6.28 0.41 -7.17
CA HIS A 136 6.02 1.40 -8.21
C HIS A 136 4.76 1.06 -9.00
N ARG A 137 4.53 -0.22 -9.32
CA ARG A 137 3.29 -0.69 -9.97
C ARG A 137 2.03 -0.42 -9.15
N VAL A 138 2.12 -0.53 -7.82
CA VAL A 138 1.00 -0.19 -6.92
C VAL A 138 0.70 1.30 -6.98
N ILE A 139 1.73 2.14 -7.04
CA ILE A 139 1.59 3.60 -7.10
C ILE A 139 1.04 4.05 -8.47
N THR A 140 1.52 3.47 -9.57
CA THR A 140 1.10 3.83 -10.94
C THR A 140 -0.22 3.19 -11.37
N GLY A 141 -0.72 2.21 -10.61
CA GLY A 141 -1.93 1.45 -10.98
C GLY A 141 -1.74 0.58 -12.22
N THR A 142 -0.50 0.41 -12.71
CA THR A 142 -0.17 -0.46 -13.84
C THR A 142 -0.05 -1.89 -13.34
N SER A 143 -1.19 -2.55 -13.12
CA SER A 143 -1.27 -4.01 -13.03
C SER A 143 -1.08 -4.58 -14.43
N GLU A 144 -0.20 -5.58 -14.59
CA GLU A 144 0.04 -6.28 -15.86
C GLU A 144 -1.30 -6.72 -16.47
N ARG A 145 -1.65 -6.12 -17.62
CA ARG A 145 -2.67 -6.62 -18.55
C ARG A 145 -2.02 -7.58 -19.52
#